data_AF-A0A3B9P6L1-F1
#
_entry.id   AF-A0A3B9P6L1-F1
#
_cell.length_a   1.000
_cell.length_b   1.000
_cell.length_c   1.000
_cell.angle_alpha   90.00
_cell.angle_beta   90.00
_cell.angle_gamma   90.00
#
_symmetry.space_group_name_H-M   'P 1'
#
loop_
_entity.id
_entity.type
_entity.pdbx_description
1 polymer ?
#
loop_
_entity_poly.entity_id
_entity_poly.type
_entity_poly.pdbx_seq_one_letter_code
_entity_poly.pdbx_strand_id
1 'polypeptide(L)'
;MDRLSFSDIIDENTEFIPLMTSDEEVEIGDDQLPELLPILPLRNTVIFPGVVAPITAGRDKSLRLIKSISDKDKFVGMVTQMDMETEDPSQSEVYPIGTMAQIVKSFKMPDGNTTIIIQGKKRFRILEW
;
A
#
# COMPACT_ATOMS: atom_id res chain seq x y z
N MET A 1 38.02 -17.39 20.05
CA MET A 1 37.54 -15.99 20.18
C MET A 1 36.64 -15.81 18.98
N ASP A 2 35.41 -16.30 19.12
CA ASP A 2 34.56 -16.60 17.98
C ASP A 2 34.01 -15.32 17.36
N ARG A 3 34.25 -15.19 16.04
CA ARG A 3 33.55 -14.24 15.18
C ARG A 3 32.11 -14.71 15.07
N LEU A 4 31.23 -14.15 15.88
CA LEU A 4 29.79 -14.25 15.65
C LEU A 4 29.51 -13.68 14.26
N SER A 5 29.09 -14.54 13.33
CA SER A 5 28.65 -14.12 12.01
C SER A 5 27.34 -13.35 12.17
N PHE A 6 27.21 -12.22 11.48
CA PHE A 6 25.96 -11.46 11.43
C PHE A 6 24.77 -12.31 10.93
N SER A 7 25.04 -13.45 10.28
CA SER A 7 24.03 -14.43 9.87
C SER A 7 23.34 -15.14 11.05
N ASP A 8 24.00 -15.28 12.20
CA ASP A 8 23.51 -16.11 13.32
C ASP A 8 22.57 -15.34 14.27
N ILE A 9 22.45 -14.02 14.13
CA ILE A 9 21.55 -13.15 14.92
C ILE A 9 20.21 -12.91 14.19
N ILE A 10 20.09 -13.38 12.94
CA ILE A 10 18.92 -13.14 12.09
C ILE A 10 17.96 -14.32 12.26
N ASP A 11 16.91 -14.10 13.04
CA ASP A 11 15.73 -14.97 13.16
C ASP A 11 15.26 -15.46 11.77
N GLU A 12 15.04 -16.77 11.62
CA GLU A 12 14.64 -17.46 10.36
C GLU A 12 13.31 -16.94 9.78
N ASN A 13 12.56 -16.11 10.51
CA ASN A 13 11.32 -15.47 10.04
C ASN A 13 11.47 -13.98 9.68
N THR A 14 12.68 -13.42 9.63
CA THR A 14 12.88 -12.04 9.16
C THR A 14 12.79 -12.01 7.64
N GLU A 15 11.57 -11.90 7.11
CA GLU A 15 11.36 -11.66 5.69
C GLU A 15 11.75 -10.22 5.35
N PHE A 16 12.98 -10.04 4.88
CA PHE A 16 13.50 -8.76 4.41
C PHE A 16 12.58 -8.17 3.34
N ILE A 17 12.15 -6.93 3.57
CA ILE A 17 11.58 -6.11 2.51
C ILE A 17 12.79 -5.47 1.83
N PRO A 18 13.14 -5.87 0.59
CA PRO A 18 14.20 -5.19 -0.12
C PRO A 18 13.74 -3.74 -0.31
N LEU A 19 14.38 -2.83 0.42
CA LEU A 19 14.34 -1.41 0.06
C LEU A 19 15.11 -1.33 -1.25
N MET A 20 14.39 -1.39 -2.37
CA MET A 20 14.99 -1.13 -3.68
C MET A 20 15.66 0.23 -3.58
N THR A 21 16.96 0.26 -3.88
CA THR A 21 17.73 1.50 -3.98
C THR A 21 17.11 2.39 -5.05
N SER A 22 17.28 3.70 -4.91
CA SER A 22 16.72 4.74 -5.79
C SER A 22 16.86 4.46 -7.29
N ASP A 23 17.88 3.69 -7.67
CA ASP A 23 18.22 3.36 -9.05
C ASP A 23 17.32 2.26 -9.67
N GLU A 24 16.48 1.58 -8.88
CA GLU A 24 15.52 0.56 -9.33
C GLU A 24 14.04 1.03 -9.20
N GLU A 25 13.80 2.34 -9.17
CA GLU A 25 12.44 2.85 -9.39
C GLU A 25 12.01 2.50 -10.82
N VAL A 26 11.37 1.34 -10.97
CA VAL A 26 10.68 1.00 -12.22
C VAL A 26 9.62 2.06 -12.43
N GLU A 27 9.91 3.02 -13.30
CA GLU A 27 8.92 3.97 -13.79
C GLU A 27 7.79 3.16 -14.41
N ILE A 28 6.60 3.26 -13.81
CA ILE A 28 5.42 2.61 -14.36
C ILE A 28 5.08 3.36 -15.65
N GLY A 29 5.33 2.69 -16.78
CA GLY A 29 4.88 3.15 -18.08
C GLY A 29 3.36 3.27 -18.11
N ASP A 30 2.84 4.21 -18.89
CA ASP A 30 1.39 4.45 -18.96
C ASP A 30 0.60 3.23 -19.49
N ASP A 31 1.28 2.28 -20.15
CA ASP A 31 0.75 0.99 -20.62
C ASP A 31 0.49 -0.02 -19.51
N GLN A 32 1.04 0.20 -18.32
CA GLN A 32 0.89 -0.67 -17.14
C GLN A 32 -0.15 -0.13 -16.14
N LEU A 33 -0.79 1.00 -16.45
CA LEU A 33 -1.84 1.56 -15.61
C LEU A 33 -3.16 0.82 -15.86
N PRO A 34 -3.79 0.26 -14.81
CA PRO A 34 -5.10 -0.35 -14.98
C PRO A 34 -6.15 0.72 -15.29
N GLU A 35 -7.12 0.38 -16.16
CA GLU A 35 -8.26 1.26 -16.45
C GLU A 35 -9.09 1.55 -15.20
N LEU A 36 -9.20 0.57 -14.30
CA LEU A 36 -9.89 0.68 -13.02
C LEU A 36 -8.91 0.44 -11.88
N LEU A 37 -8.79 1.43 -10.99
CA LEU A 37 -7.89 1.36 -9.84
C LEU A 37 -8.70 1.15 -8.55
N PRO A 38 -8.52 0.04 -7.83
CA PRO A 38 -9.15 -0.16 -6.52
C PRO A 38 -8.70 0.94 -5.55
N ILE A 39 -9.63 1.68 -4.94
CA ILE A 39 -9.29 2.80 -4.06
C ILE A 39 -9.44 2.44 -2.58
N LEU A 40 -8.38 2.70 -1.81
CA LEU A 40 -8.32 2.59 -0.36
C LEU A 40 -8.32 3.99 0.28
N PRO A 41 -9.44 4.43 0.88
CA PRO A 41 -9.48 5.64 1.67
C PRO A 41 -8.62 5.55 2.94
N LEU A 42 -7.73 6.51 3.15
CA LEU A 42 -6.88 6.63 4.34
C LEU A 42 -7.41 7.68 5.31
N ARG A 43 -7.27 7.39 6.60
CA ARG A 43 -7.48 8.33 7.71
C ARG A 43 -6.12 8.84 8.19
N ASN A 44 -6.00 10.15 8.43
CA ASN A 44 -4.83 10.79 9.06
C ASN A 44 -3.47 10.57 8.39
N THR A 45 -3.45 10.06 7.16
CA THR A 45 -2.20 9.76 6.45
C THR A 45 -2.32 10.14 4.98
N VAL A 46 -1.23 10.66 4.44
CA VAL A 46 -1.03 10.92 3.01
C VAL A 46 0.24 10.18 2.60
N ILE A 47 0.16 9.39 1.53
CA ILE A 47 1.32 8.70 0.96
C ILE A 47 1.84 9.48 -0.24
N PHE A 48 3.15 9.64 -0.33
CA PHE A 48 3.81 10.25 -1.48
C PHE A 48 4.51 9.18 -2.33
N PRO A 49 4.73 9.44 -3.63
CA PRO A 49 5.63 8.63 -4.45
C PRO A 49 7.00 8.43 -3.77
N GLY A 50 7.58 7.23 -3.91
CA GLY A 50 8.83 6.81 -3.29
C GLY A 50 8.71 6.34 -1.83
N VAL A 51 7.62 6.67 -1.12
CA VAL A 51 7.43 6.27 0.28
C VAL A 51 7.07 4.80 0.38
N VAL A 52 7.80 4.06 1.22
CA VAL A 52 7.44 2.71 1.66
C VAL A 52 6.83 2.81 3.06
N ALA A 53 5.60 2.30 3.24
CA ALA A 53 4.90 2.39 4.51
C ALA A 53 4.03 1.15 4.78
N PRO A 54 3.87 0.75 6.05
CA PRO A 54 2.85 -0.22 6.45
C PRO A 54 1.47 0.44 6.55
N ILE A 55 0.43 -0.24 6.05
CA ILE A 55 -0.97 0.17 6.16
C ILE A 55 -1.79 -0.99 6.72
N THR A 56 -2.44 -0.77 7.85
CA THR A 56 -3.31 -1.76 8.47
C THR A 56 -4.76 -1.53 8.09
N ALA A 57 -5.39 -2.56 7.51
CA ALA A 57 -6.81 -2.60 7.23
C ALA A 57 -7.51 -3.53 8.23
N GLY A 58 -8.45 -2.98 9.01
CA GLY A 58 -9.30 -3.76 9.92
C GLY A 58 -10.79 -3.73 9.58
N ARG A 59 -11.21 -2.87 8.66
CA ARG A 59 -12.61 -2.75 8.25
C ARG A 59 -12.92 -3.70 7.11
N ASP A 60 -14.06 -4.35 7.16
CA ASP A 60 -14.48 -5.37 6.19
C ASP A 60 -14.36 -4.92 4.73
N LYS A 61 -14.72 -3.66 4.43
CA LYS A 61 -14.63 -3.11 3.07
C LYS A 61 -13.17 -3.01 2.59
N SER A 62 -12.27 -2.52 3.43
CA SER A 62 -10.83 -2.45 3.13
C SER A 62 -10.20 -3.83 3.01
N LEU A 63 -10.60 -4.78 3.86
CA LEU A 63 -10.13 -6.17 3.79
C LEU A 63 -10.57 -6.85 2.48
N ARG A 64 -11.83 -6.63 2.06
CA ARG A 64 -12.35 -7.15 0.78
C ARG A 64 -11.62 -6.52 -0.41
N LEU A 65 -11.39 -5.20 -0.38
CA LEU A 65 -10.63 -4.48 -1.40
C LEU A 65 -9.24 -5.09 -1.56
N ILE A 66 -8.47 -5.21 -0.47
CA ILE A 66 -7.12 -5.77 -0.50
C ILE A 66 -7.10 -7.20 -1.03
N LYS A 67 -8.10 -8.02 -0.67
CA LYS A 67 -8.22 -9.41 -1.17
C LYS A 67 -8.63 -9.50 -2.64
N SER A 68 -9.29 -8.47 -3.18
CA SER A 68 -9.69 -8.43 -4.60
C SER A 68 -8.53 -8.06 -5.53
N ILE A 69 -7.49 -7.42 -4.98
CA ILE A 69 -6.26 -7.08 -5.69
C ILE A 69 -5.47 -8.37 -5.92
N SER A 70 -5.33 -8.75 -7.18
CA SER A 70 -4.66 -10.00 -7.57
C SER A 70 -3.13 -9.86 -7.51
N ASP A 71 -2.42 -10.99 -7.47
CA ASP A 71 -0.95 -10.99 -7.53
C ASP A 71 -0.39 -10.42 -8.85
N LYS A 72 -1.21 -10.38 -9.91
CA LYS A 72 -0.84 -9.79 -11.21
C LYS A 72 -0.95 -8.27 -11.20
N ASP A 73 -1.96 -7.74 -10.52
CA ASP A 73 -2.28 -6.31 -10.47
C ASP A 73 -2.09 -5.81 -9.05
N LYS A 74 -0.84 -5.62 -8.62
CA LYS A 74 -0.51 -5.24 -7.23
C LYS A 74 -0.76 -3.76 -6.92
N PHE A 75 -1.59 -3.06 -7.68
CA PHE A 75 -1.79 -1.63 -7.52
C PHE A 75 -3.05 -1.28 -6.73
N VAL A 76 -2.93 -0.29 -5.86
CA VAL A 76 -4.02 0.30 -5.10
C VAL A 76 -3.91 1.81 -5.17
N GLY A 77 -5.03 2.48 -5.43
CA GLY A 77 -5.13 3.92 -5.30
C GLY A 77 -5.35 4.29 -3.85
N MET A 78 -4.61 5.24 -3.33
CA MET A 78 -4.75 5.69 -1.95
C MET A 78 -5.13 7.17 -1.95
N VAL A 79 -6.24 7.50 -1.30
CA VAL A 79 -6.72 8.89 -1.14
C VAL A 79 -7.01 9.16 0.32
N THR A 80 -6.78 10.39 0.75
CA THR A 80 -7.07 10.81 2.12
C THR A 80 -8.52 11.27 2.21
N GLN A 81 -9.19 10.88 3.29
CA GLN A 81 -10.54 11.32 3.60
C GLN A 81 -10.51 12.74 4.17
N MET A 82 -11.56 13.52 3.92
CA MET A 82 -11.69 14.86 4.51
C MET A 82 -12.06 14.79 6.00
N ASP A 83 -13.00 13.90 6.34
CA ASP A 83 -13.37 13.58 7.72
C ASP A 83 -12.87 12.17 8.06
N MET A 84 -12.16 12.05 9.19
CA MET A 84 -11.63 10.77 9.65
C MET A 84 -12.67 9.87 10.30
N GLU A 85 -13.79 10.43 10.75
CA GLU A 85 -14.88 9.66 11.38
C GLU A 85 -15.75 8.97 10.32
N THR A 86 -15.74 9.47 9.08
CA THR A 86 -16.50 8.88 7.98
C THR A 86 -16.05 7.45 7.72
N GLU A 87 -17.02 6.54 7.81
CA GLU A 87 -16.81 5.13 7.58
C GLU A 87 -16.74 4.82 6.08
N ASP A 88 -17.72 5.21 5.29
CA ASP A 88 -17.73 4.91 3.86
C ASP A 88 -17.80 6.21 3.06
N PRO A 89 -16.65 6.87 2.83
CA PRO A 89 -16.64 8.18 2.20
C PRO A 89 -17.03 8.06 0.72
N SER A 90 -17.88 8.99 0.29
CA SER A 90 -18.19 9.22 -1.12
C SER A 90 -17.06 9.97 -1.84
N GLN A 91 -17.14 10.05 -3.18
CA GLN A 91 -16.16 10.79 -4.00
C GLN A 91 -15.97 12.25 -3.56
N SER A 92 -17.04 12.91 -3.05
CA SER A 92 -16.97 14.29 -2.56
C SER A 92 -16.35 14.43 -1.16
N GLU A 93 -16.17 13.32 -0.43
CA GLU A 93 -15.66 13.30 0.94
C GLU A 93 -14.19 12.85 1.03
N VAL A 94 -13.54 12.67 -0.13
CA VAL A 94 -12.11 12.38 -0.24
C VAL A 94 -11.42 13.47 -1.05
N TYR A 95 -10.12 13.66 -0.82
CA TYR A 95 -9.33 14.52 -1.69
C TYR A 95 -9.22 13.91 -3.10
N PRO A 96 -9.40 14.71 -4.17
CA PRO A 96 -9.46 14.19 -5.54
C PRO A 96 -8.09 13.75 -6.07
N ILE A 97 -7.00 14.11 -5.40
CA ILE A 97 -5.64 13.70 -5.74
C ILE A 97 -5.17 12.65 -4.74
N GLY A 98 -4.72 11.51 -5.26
CA GLY A 98 -4.17 10.41 -4.48
C GLY A 98 -2.81 9.96 -4.98
N THR A 99 -2.32 8.89 -4.35
CA THR A 99 -1.10 8.19 -4.76
C THR A 99 -1.44 6.75 -5.07
N MET A 100 -1.13 6.32 -6.28
CA MET A 100 -1.14 4.92 -6.66
C MET A 100 0.10 4.28 -6.02
N ALA A 101 -0.13 3.18 -5.31
CA ALA A 101 0.90 2.44 -4.63
C ALA A 101 0.89 0.98 -5.07
N GLN A 102 2.06 0.38 -5.05
CA GLN A 102 2.23 -1.05 -5.25
C GLN A 102 2.20 -1.75 -3.89
N ILE A 103 1.39 -2.79 -3.74
CA ILE A 103 1.43 -3.71 -2.60
C ILE A 103 2.66 -4.60 -2.78
N VAL A 104 3.65 -4.37 -1.92
CA VAL A 104 4.90 -5.16 -1.89
C VAL A 104 4.65 -6.47 -1.15
N LYS A 105 3.90 -6.41 -0.05
CA LYS A 105 3.64 -7.56 0.82
C LYS A 105 2.34 -7.41 1.60
N SER A 106 1.75 -8.53 2.01
CA SER A 106 0.57 -8.56 2.88
C SER A 106 0.79 -9.57 4.02
N PHE A 107 0.40 -9.16 5.21
CA PHE A 107 0.50 -9.95 6.43
C PHE A 107 -0.87 -10.02 7.08
N LYS A 108 -1.36 -11.23 7.36
CA LYS A 108 -2.56 -11.43 8.16
C LYS A 108 -2.16 -11.43 9.63
N MET A 109 -2.65 -10.45 10.38
CA MET A 109 -2.36 -10.31 11.79
C MET A 109 -3.23 -11.29 12.62
N PRO A 110 -2.78 -11.72 13.82
CA PRO A 110 -3.53 -12.64 14.69
C PRO A 110 -4.90 -12.10 15.14
N ASP A 111 -5.06 -10.79 15.16
CA ASP A 111 -6.30 -10.08 15.52
C ASP A 111 -7.35 -10.07 14.38
N GLY A 112 -7.02 -10.64 13.21
CA GLY A 112 -7.88 -10.68 12.03
C GLY A 112 -7.68 -9.52 11.06
N ASN A 113 -6.90 -8.50 11.44
CA ASN A 113 -6.54 -7.39 10.55
C ASN A 113 -5.54 -7.85 9.48
N THR A 114 -5.43 -7.08 8.41
CA THR A 114 -4.39 -7.28 7.39
C THR A 114 -3.50 -6.05 7.33
N THR A 115 -2.20 -6.23 7.52
CA THR A 115 -1.19 -5.19 7.30
C THR A 115 -0.56 -5.41 5.94
N ILE A 116 -0.68 -4.42 5.06
CA ILE A 116 0.01 -4.41 3.77
C ILE A 116 1.21 -3.47 3.83
N ILE A 117 2.30 -3.85 3.19
CA ILE A 117 3.41 -2.95 2.92
C ILE A 117 3.24 -2.42 1.51
N ILE A 118 3.19 -1.10 1.40
CA ILE A 118 3.01 -0.42 0.13
C ILE A 118 4.24 0.41 -0.21
N GLN A 119 4.47 0.61 -1.51
CA GLN A 119 5.39 1.62 -2.03
C GLN A 119 4.61 2.57 -2.93
N GLY A 120 4.61 3.87 -2.60
CA GLY A 120 4.01 4.90 -3.44
C GLY A 120 4.75 5.01 -4.78
N LYS A 121 4.02 5.08 -5.88
CA LYS A 121 4.60 5.09 -7.24
C LYS A 121 4.31 6.37 -8.00
N LYS A 122 3.03 6.73 -8.18
CA LYS A 122 2.62 7.88 -9.01
C LYS A 122 1.40 8.57 -8.41
N ARG A 123 1.28 9.88 -8.62
CA ARG A 123 0.04 10.61 -8.27
C ARG A 123 -1.03 10.35 -9.32
N PHE A 124 -2.29 10.29 -8.91
CA PHE A 124 -3.44 10.22 -9.82
C PHE A 124 -4.53 11.18 -9.37
N ARG A 125 -5.49 11.44 -10.27
CA ARG A 125 -6.72 12.18 -9.97
C ARG A 125 -7.91 11.27 -10.16
N ILE A 126 -8.83 11.25 -9.19
CA ILE A 126 -10.13 10.59 -9.35
C ILE A 126 -10.95 11.37 -10.37
N LEU A 127 -11.38 10.69 -11.42
CA LEU A 127 -12.36 11.19 -12.39
C LEU A 127 -13.77 10.67 -12.06
N GLU A 128 -13.87 9.40 -11.64
CA GLU A 128 -15.10 8.67 -11.30
C GLU A 128 -14.83 7.65 -10.17
N TRP A 129 -15.84 7.31 -9.34
CA TRP A 129 -15.73 6.44 -8.15
C TRP A 129 -16.78 5.32 -8.13
#